data_AF-E7GAU9-F1
#
_entry.id   AF-E7GAU9-F1
#
_cell.length_a   1.000
_cell.length_b   1.000
_cell.length_c   1.000
_cell.angle_alpha   90.00
_cell.angle_beta   90.00
_cell.angle_gamma   90.00
#
_symmetry.space_group_name_H-M   'P 1'
#
loop_
_entity.id
_entity.type
_entity.pdbx_description
1 polymer ?
#
loop_
_entity_poly.entity_id
_entity_poly.type
_entity_poly.pdbx_seq_one_letter_code
_entity_poly.pdbx_strand_id
1 'polypeptide(L)' 'MLKDLVYALELGLRVIGTFIICSFVGVKLDQYFHSQPIILLICLLLAFVYVIRLLLGVGKHE' A
#
# COMPACT_ATOMS: atom_id res chain seq x y z
N MET A 1 20.30 -16.26 0.97
CA MET A 1 19.65 -16.52 -0.33
C MET A 1 18.17 -16.89 -0.21
N LEU A 2 17.79 -18.07 0.34
CA LEU A 2 16.36 -18.44 0.44
C LEU A 2 15.58 -17.50 1.39
N LYS A 3 16.18 -17.11 2.52
CA LYS A 3 15.57 -16.17 3.48
C LYS A 3 15.33 -14.79 2.86
N ASP A 4 16.30 -14.29 2.09
CA ASP A 4 16.19 -12.98 1.42
C ASP A 4 15.12 -13.03 0.32
N LEU A 5 15.00 -14.16 -0.38
CA LEU A 5 13.95 -14.38 -1.38
C LEU A 5 12.55 -14.39 -0.75
N VAL A 6 12.37 -15.12 0.36
CA VAL A 6 11.10 -15.16 1.10
C VAL A 6 10.75 -13.78 1.64
N TYR A 7 11.74 -13.06 2.18
CA TYR A 7 11.56 -11.71 2.68
C TYR A 7 11.15 -10.72 1.58
N ALA A 8 11.82 -10.76 0.43
CA ALA A 8 11.48 -9.92 -0.71
C ALA A 8 10.07 -10.23 -1.25
N LEU A 9 9.68 -11.51 -1.26
CA LEU A 9 8.33 -11.93 -1.66
C LEU A 9 7.27 -11.44 -0.67
N GLU A 10 7.52 -11.56 0.63
CA GLU A 10 6.62 -11.03 1.67
C GLU A 10 6.48 -9.52 1.56
N LEU A 11 7.59 -8.79 1.38
CA LEU A 11 7.60 -7.35 1.20
C LEU A 11 6.80 -6.93 -0.04
N GLY A 12 7.03 -7.59 -1.17
CA GLY A 12 6.28 -7.35 -2.41
C GLY A 12 4.79 -7.61 -2.25
N LEU A 13 4.41 -8.72 -1.59
CA LEU A 13 3.01 -9.03 -1.29
C LEU A 13 2.37 -7.98 -0.40
N ARG A 14 3.11 -7.48 0.60
CA ARG A 14 2.65 -6.42 1.51
C ARG A 14 2.38 -5.12 0.76
N VAL A 15 3.30 -4.71 -0.11
CA VAL A 15 3.16 -3.50 -0.94
C VAL A 15 1.95 -3.62 -1.86
N ILE A 16 1.85 -4.70 -2.63
CA ILE A 16 0.74 -4.93 -3.56
C ILE A 16 -0.59 -5.01 -2.80
N GLY A 17 -0.62 -5.76 -1.71
CA GLY A 17 -1.81 -5.92 -0.86
C GLY A 17 -2.31 -4.59 -0.30
N THR A 18 -1.41 -3.71 0.17
CA THR A 18 -1.79 -2.38 0.66
C THR A 18 -2.47 -1.55 -0.42
N PHE A 19 -1.92 -1.49 -1.63
CA PHE A 19 -2.53 -0.73 -2.73
C PHE A 19 -3.89 -1.30 -3.17
N ILE A 20 -4.04 -2.62 -3.23
CA ILE A 20 -5.32 -3.26 -3.57
C ILE A 20 -6.38 -2.93 -2.52
N ILE A 21 -6.06 -3.08 -1.24
CA ILE A 21 -6.99 -2.81 -0.14
C ILE A 21 -7.40 -1.33 -0.13
N CYS A 22 -6.44 -0.41 -0.20
CA CYS A 22 -6.71 1.02 -0.24
C CYS A 22 -7.53 1.42 -1.48
N SER A 23 -7.28 0.80 -2.64
CA SER A 23 -8.09 1.05 -3.84
C SER A 23 -9.52 0.56 -3.66
N PHE A 24 -9.71 -0.65 -3.14
CA PHE A 24 -11.04 -1.20 -2.90
C PHE A 24 -11.84 -0.36 -1.91
N VAL A 25 -11.23 0.00 -0.77
CA VAL A 25 -11.85 0.85 0.25
C VAL A 25 -12.15 2.24 -0.32
N GLY A 26 -11.19 2.86 -1.01
CA GLY A 26 -11.34 4.17 -1.62
C GLY A 26 -12.51 4.24 -2.60
N VAL A 27 -12.60 3.27 -3.52
CA VAL A 27 -13.71 3.18 -4.49
C VAL A 27 -15.04 3.00 -3.77
N LYS A 28 -15.11 2.10 -2.77
CA LYS A 28 -16.36 1.86 -2.02
C LYS A 28 -16.81 3.09 -1.24
N LEU A 29 -15.87 3.82 -0.63
CA LEU A 29 -16.18 5.05 0.08
C LEU A 29 -16.60 6.16 -0.87
N ASP A 30 -15.92 6.33 -2.02
CA ASP A 30 -16.33 7.32 -3.01
C ASP A 30 -17.75 7.06 -3.52
N GLN A 31 -18.10 5.79 -3.77
CA GLN A 31 -19.46 5.40 -4.12
C GLN A 31 -20.48 5.68 -3.00
N TYR A 32 -20.10 5.43 -1.75
CA TYR A 32 -20.96 5.62 -0.59
C TYR A 32 -21.25 7.11 -0.32
N PHE A 33 -20.24 7.97 -0.42
CA PHE A 33 -20.37 9.40 -0.18
C PHE A 33 -20.79 10.20 -1.41
N HIS A 34 -21.01 9.54 -2.55
CA HIS A 34 -21.24 10.18 -3.85
C HIS A 34 -20.18 11.23 -4.21
N SER A 35 -18.96 11.03 -3.72
CA SER A 35 -17.84 11.90 -4.05
C SER A 35 -17.29 11.56 -5.43
N GLN A 36 -16.72 12.58 -6.08
CA GLN A 36 -15.71 12.37 -7.12
C GLN A 36 -14.54 11.54 -6.52
N PRO A 37 -13.63 10.95 -7.32
CA PRO A 37 -12.60 10.01 -6.86
C PRO A 37 -11.49 10.65 -5.99
N ILE A 38 -11.89 11.37 -4.96
CA ILE A 38 -11.09 12.14 -4.02
C ILE A 38 -10.70 11.24 -2.85
N ILE A 39 -11.62 10.41 -2.34
CA ILE A 39 -11.31 9.49 -1.24
C ILE A 39 -10.35 8.41 -1.72
N LEU A 40 -10.56 7.88 -2.93
CA LEU A 40 -9.61 6.99 -3.59
C LEU A 40 -8.23 7.63 -3.71
N LEU A 41 -8.14 8.88 -4.17
CA LEU A 41 -6.87 9.60 -4.30
C LEU A 41 -6.16 9.72 -2.95
N ILE A 42 -6.89 10.10 -1.89
CA ILE A 42 -6.36 10.20 -0.52
C ILE A 42 -5.88 8.82 -0.03
N CYS A 43 -6.66 7.77 -0.22
CA CYS A 43 -6.29 6.40 0.15
C CYS A 43 -5.01 5.94 -0.57
N LEU A 44 -4.86 6.25 -1.85
CA LEU A 44 -3.66 5.91 -2.63
C LEU A 44 -2.43 6.70 -2.17
N LEU A 45 -2.59 7.99 -1.84
CA LEU A 45 -1.50 8.79 -1.29
C LEU A 45 -1.03 8.26 0.07
N LEU A 46 -1.97 7.88 0.94
CA LEU A 46 -1.64 7.26 2.24
C LEU A 46 -0.94 5.90 2.07
N ALA A 47 -1.44 5.06 1.16
CA ALA A 47 -0.80 3.79 0.80
C ALA A 47 0.64 4.01 0.29
N PHE A 48 0.84 5.00 -0.57
CA PHE A 48 2.16 5.34 -1.09
C PHE A 48 3.12 5.79 0.02
N VAL A 49 2.70 6.70 0.89
CA VAL A 49 3.53 7.16 2.03
C VAL A 49 3.88 5.99 2.96
N TYR A 50 2.92 5.10 3.23
CA TYR A 50 3.17 3.89 4.02
C TYR A 50 4.19 2.97 3.35
N VAL A 51 4.06 2.70 2.05
CA VAL A 51 4.99 1.86 1.29
C VAL A 51 6.38 2.46 1.27
N ILE A 52 6.52 3.77 1.02
CA ILE A 52 7.83 4.43 1.07
C ILE A 52 8.46 4.30 2.45
N ARG A 53 7.70 4.48 3.53
CA ARG A 53 8.22 4.27 4.90
C ARG A 53 8.61 2.82 5.15
N LEU A 54 7.84 1.86 4.64
CA LEU A 54 8.14 0.45 4.75
C LEU A 54 9.47 0.12 4.04
N LEU A 55 9.63 0.57 2.80
CA LEU A 55 10.84 0.36 1.99
C LEU A 55 12.06 1.08 2.58
N LEU A 56 11.92 2.32 3.07
CA LEU A 56 13.00 3.06 3.74
C LEU A 56 13.36 2.45 5.10
N GLY A 57 12.39 1.86 5.80
CA GLY A 57 12.61 1.14 7.05
C GLY A 57 13.33 -0.19 6.86
N VAL A 58 13.13 -0.85 5.72
CA VAL A 58 13.88 -2.06 5.33
C VAL A 58 15.39 -1.76 5.19
N GLY A 59 15.75 -0.60 4.63
CA GLY A 59 17.16 -0.18 4.49
C GLY A 59 17.88 0.21 5.78
N LYS A 60 17.20 0.19 6.94
CA LYS A 60 17.81 0.47 8.26
C LYS A 60 18.23 -0.79 9.03
N HIS A 61 17.90 -1.98 8.52
CA HIS A 61 18.20 -3.26 9.16
C HIS A 61 19.34 -4.02 8.46
N GLU A 62 20.23 -3.31 7.76
CA GLU A 62 21.57 -3.77 7.39
C GLU A 62 22.63 -3.16 8.32
#